data_AF-A0A2E4Z1J1-F1
#
_entry.id   AF-A0A2E4Z1J1-F1
#
_cell.length_a   1.000
_cell.length_b   1.000
_cell.length_c   1.000
_cell.angle_alpha   90.00
_cell.angle_beta   90.00
_cell.angle_gamma   90.00
#
_symmetry.space_group_name_H-M   'P 1'
#
loop_
_entity.id
_entity.type
_entity.pdbx_description
1 polymer ?
#
loop_
_entity_poly.entity_id
_entity_poly.type
_entity_poly.pdbx_seq_one_letter_code
_entity_poly.pdbx_strand_id
1 'polypeptide(L)' 'MSTTENTFEPGWPAVIAKAGNQERVAEILGVKQQTISARIVKGKPPSLDDCFRLSEALGMPRHEIRPDVFPAAVGEGAG' A
#
# COMPACT_ATOMS: atom_id res chain seq x y z
N MET A 1 -4.11 -20.35 -21.99
CA MET A 1 -4.54 -19.76 -20.70
C MET A 1 -3.38 -18.91 -20.21
N SER A 2 -3.35 -17.64 -20.58
CA SER A 2 -2.26 -16.74 -20.19
C SER A 2 -2.64 -16.10 -18.87
N THR A 3 -1.99 -16.54 -17.80
CA THR A 3 -2.10 -15.93 -16.47
C THR A 3 -1.70 -14.47 -16.59
N THR A 4 -2.64 -13.57 -16.38
CA THR A 4 -2.38 -12.13 -16.35
C THR A 4 -1.44 -11.85 -15.18
N GLU A 5 -0.17 -11.70 -15.50
CA GLU A 5 0.85 -11.08 -14.67
C GLU A 5 0.45 -9.60 -14.53
N ASN A 6 -0.51 -9.36 -13.65
CA ASN A 6 -0.89 -8.02 -13.25
C ASN A 6 0.26 -7.50 -12.41
N THR A 7 1.18 -6.78 -13.04
CA THR A 7 2.19 -5.93 -12.41
C THR A 7 1.48 -5.03 -11.42
N PHE A 8 1.33 -5.53 -10.19
CA PHE A 8 0.62 -4.84 -9.14
C PHE A 8 1.58 -3.82 -8.56
N GLU A 9 1.59 -2.65 -9.17
CA GLU A 9 2.20 -1.44 -8.63
C GLU A 9 1.85 -1.36 -7.13
N PRO A 10 2.83 -1.21 -6.23
CA PRO A 10 2.57 -1.28 -4.81
C PRO A 10 1.58 -0.19 -4.38
N GLY A 11 0.68 -0.57 -3.47
CA GLY A 11 -0.50 0.21 -3.11
C GLY A 11 -1.40 -0.61 -2.19
N TRP A 12 -2.72 -0.46 -2.31
CA TRP A 12 -3.68 -1.20 -1.49
C TRP A 12 -3.50 -2.73 -1.43
N PRO A 13 -3.19 -3.45 -2.53
CA PRO A 13 -3.05 -4.90 -2.50
C PRO A 13 -1.89 -5.39 -1.61
N ALA A 14 -0.73 -4.74 -1.69
CA ALA A 14 0.41 -5.06 -0.84
C ALA A 14 0.08 -4.80 0.64
N VAL A 15 -0.57 -3.66 0.91
CA VAL A 15 -1.05 -3.30 2.26
C VAL A 15 -2.06 -4.33 2.78
N ILE A 16 -3.03 -4.74 1.95
CA ILE A 16 -4.06 -5.72 2.32
C ILE A 16 -3.43 -7.09 2.57
N ALA A 17 -2.47 -7.51 1.75
CA ALA A 17 -1.76 -8.77 1.95
C ALA A 17 -0.99 -8.78 3.29
N LYS A 18 -0.35 -7.67 3.64
CA LYS A 18 0.36 -7.52 4.92
C LYS A 18 -0.59 -7.44 6.12
N ALA A 19 -1.71 -6.72 5.98
CA ALA A 19 -2.72 -6.57 7.02
C ALA A 19 -3.64 -7.80 7.16
N GLY A 20 -3.66 -8.68 6.15
CA GLY A 20 -4.51 -9.87 6.04
C GLY A 20 -5.85 -9.63 5.33
N ASN A 21 -6.51 -8.49 5.57
CA ASN A 21 -7.79 -8.17 4.93
C ASN A 21 -8.05 -6.64 4.87
N GLN A 22 -9.08 -6.24 4.11
CA GLN A 22 -9.45 -4.83 3.95
C GLN A 22 -10.05 -4.19 5.21
N GLU A 23 -10.69 -4.98 6.07
CA GLU A 23 -11.29 -4.48 7.31
C GLU A 23 -10.21 -3.98 8.26
N ARG A 24 -9.14 -4.76 8.43
CA ARG A 24 -7.99 -4.39 9.26
C ARG A 24 -7.31 -3.11 8.79
N VAL A 25 -7.17 -2.93 7.48
CA VAL A 25 -6.64 -1.68 6.88
C VAL A 25 -7.55 -0.49 7.20
N ALA A 26 -8.86 -0.69 7.15
CA ALA A 26 -9.84 0.35 7.43
C ALA A 26 -9.82 0.75 8.92
N GLU A 27 -9.67 -0.21 9.84
CA GLU A 27 -9.49 0.04 11.28
C GLU A 27 -8.26 0.91 11.55
N ILE A 28 -7.11 0.58 10.96
CA ILE A 28 -5.85 1.34 11.12
C ILE A 28 -6.04 2.79 10.65
N LEU A 29 -6.75 2.98 9.54
CA LEU A 29 -6.96 4.30 8.96
C LEU A 29 -8.13 5.06 9.58
N GLY A 30 -8.92 4.43 10.46
CA GLY A 30 -10.11 5.02 11.07
C GLY A 30 -11.22 5.31 10.06
N VAL A 31 -11.35 4.48 9.01
CA VAL A 31 -12.37 4.63 7.96
C VAL A 31 -13.21 3.36 7.82
N LYS A 32 -14.26 3.39 7.01
CA LYS A 32 -15.05 2.19 6.69
C LYS A 32 -14.32 1.34 5.65
N GLN A 33 -14.45 0.02 5.72
CA GLN A 33 -13.91 -0.91 4.71
C GLN A 33 -14.42 -0.58 3.29
N GLN A 34 -15.67 -0.13 3.16
CA GLN A 34 -16.24 0.32 1.89
C GLN A 34 -15.49 1.52 1.28
N THR A 35 -14.93 2.40 2.11
CA THR A 35 -14.09 3.52 1.65
C THR A 35 -12.81 3.01 1.00
N ILE A 36 -12.19 1.97 1.57
CA ILE A 36 -10.99 1.33 1.00
C ILE A 36 -11.34 0.68 -0.34
N SER A 37 -12.42 -0.11 -0.39
CA SER A 37 -12.91 -0.73 -1.63
C SER A 37 -13.19 0.31 -2.73
N ALA A 38 -13.88 1.39 -2.40
CA ALA A 38 -14.15 2.47 -3.35
C ALA A 38 -12.88 3.16 -3.86
N ARG A 39 -11.82 3.29 -3.03
CA ARG A 39 -10.52 3.83 -3.46
C ARG A 39 -9.83 2.88 -4.42
N ILE A 40 -9.84 1.58 -4.14
CA ILE A 40 -9.28 0.54 -5.00
C ILE A 40 -9.96 0.53 -6.38
N VAL A 41 -11.30 0.50 -6.41
CA VAL A 41 -12.07 0.51 -7.67
C VAL A 41 -11.82 1.78 -8.48
N LYS A 42 -11.62 2.92 -7.81
CA LYS A 42 -11.29 4.20 -8.46
C LYS A 42 -9.82 4.33 -8.85
N GLY A 43 -8.98 3.32 -8.58
CA GLY A 43 -7.54 3.38 -8.82
C GLY A 43 -6.84 4.46 -8.00
N LYS A 44 -7.41 4.87 -6.86
CA LYS A 44 -6.82 5.90 -6.00
C LYS A 44 -5.81 5.25 -5.04
N PRO A 45 -4.52 5.59 -5.14
CA PRO A 45 -3.53 5.06 -4.21
C PRO A 45 -3.76 5.54 -2.78
N PRO A 46 -3.14 4.89 -1.76
CA PRO A 46 -3.08 5.43 -0.41
C PRO A 46 -2.51 6.86 -0.43
N SER A 47 -3.11 7.76 0.36
CA SER A 47 -2.56 9.12 0.53
C SER A 47 -1.24 9.08 1.31
N LEU A 48 -0.51 10.21 1.35
CA LEU A 48 0.74 10.28 2.12
C LEU A 48 0.49 9.97 3.60
N ASP A 49 -0.50 10.61 4.23
CA ASP A 49 -0.93 10.30 5.60
C ASP A 49 -1.29 8.83 5.80
N ASP A 50 -2.02 8.22 4.85
CA ASP A 50 -2.33 6.79 4.92
C ASP A 50 -1.02 5.96 4.93
N CYS A 51 -0.04 6.32 4.11
CA CYS A 51 1.25 5.62 4.06
C CYS A 51 2.00 5.71 5.40
N PHE A 52 1.99 6.85 6.07
CA PHE A 52 2.60 6.99 7.40
C PHE A 52 1.89 6.10 8.42
N ARG A 53 0.57 6.18 8.51
CA ARG A 53 -0.22 5.39 9.48
C ARG A 53 -0.09 3.89 9.24
N LEU A 54 -0.14 3.46 7.98
CA LEU A 54 0.02 2.05 7.61
C LEU A 54 1.44 1.56 7.87
N SER A 55 2.44 2.40 7.64
CA SER A 55 3.84 2.07 7.91
C SER A 55 4.07 1.82 9.39
N GLU A 56 3.58 2.72 10.26
CA GLU A 56 3.70 2.58 11.71
C GLU A 56 2.90 1.38 12.24
N ALA A 57 1.68 1.16 11.74
CA ALA A 57 0.81 0.10 12.24
C ALA A 57 1.18 -1.31 11.74
N LEU A 58 1.68 -1.44 10.51
CA LEU A 58 2.00 -2.73 9.87
C LEU A 58 3.50 -3.06 9.86
N GLY A 59 4.34 -2.12 10.30
CA GLY A 59 5.80 -2.23 10.18
C GLY A 59 6.26 -2.34 8.72
N MET A 60 5.47 -1.82 7.78
CA MET A 60 5.76 -1.86 6.35
C MET A 60 6.50 -0.58 5.96
N PRO A 61 7.66 -0.65 5.29
CA PRO A 61 8.35 0.55 4.87
C PRO A 61 7.54 1.27 3.77
N ARG A 62 7.59 2.61 3.77
CA ARG A 62 6.72 3.43 2.88
C ARG A 62 6.95 3.18 1.39
N HIS A 63 8.16 2.77 1.01
CA HIS A 63 8.49 2.41 -0.37
C HIS A 63 7.81 1.12 -0.84
N GLU A 64 7.39 0.24 0.07
CA GLU A 64 6.54 -0.91 -0.24
C GLU A 64 5.05 -0.52 -0.39
N ILE A 65 4.64 0.64 0.15
CA ILE A 65 3.26 1.13 0.06
C ILE A 65 3.07 2.02 -1.19
N ARG A 66 4.02 2.91 -1.46
CA ARG A 66 4.02 3.90 -2.56
C ARG A 66 5.46 4.11 -3.06
N PRO A 67 6.01 3.21 -3.90
CA PRO A 67 7.37 3.38 -4.43
C PRO A 67 7.51 4.59 -5.36
N ASP A 68 6.40 5.03 -5.96
CA ASP A 68 6.32 6.21 -6.82
C ASP A 68 6.59 7.51 -6.06
N VAL A 69 6.28 7.55 -4.76
CA VAL A 69 6.56 8.69 -3.88
C VAL A 69 7.82 8.46 -3.06
N PHE A 70 7.95 7.25 -2.50
CA PHE A 70 9.04 6.87 -1.63
C PHE A 70 9.87 5.83 -2.39
N PRO A 71 10.82 6.23 -3.25
CA PRO A 71 11.71 5.26 -3.86
C PRO A 71 12.45 4.49 -2.77
N ALA A 72 12.57 3.16 -2.91
CA ALA A 72 13.51 2.41 -2.08
C ALA A 72 14.87 3.07 -2.29
N ALA A 73 15.57 3.41 -1.19
CA ALA A 73 16.92 3.91 -1.30
C ALA A 73 17.75 2.82 -2.00
N VAL A 74 17.94 2.96 -3.31
CA VAL A 74 18.99 2.27 -4.05
C VAL A 74 20.25 2.63 -3.28
N GLY A 75 20.94 1.62 -2.74
CA GLY A 75 22.07 1.84 -1.85
C GLY A 75 23.03 2.86 -2.42
N GLU A 76 23.07 4.05 -1.81
CA GLU A 76 24.24 4.92 -1.87
C GLU A 76 25.33 4.20 -1.08
N GLY A 77 26.14 3.43 -1.82
CA GLY A 77 27.17 2.57 -1.25
C GLY A 77 27.98 1.81 -2.28
N ALA A 78 28.59 2.51 -3.25
CA ALA A 78 29.88 2.12 -3.87
C ALA A 78 30.40 3.28 -4.74
N GLY A 79 31.20 4.16 -4.15
CA GLY A 79 31.93 5.25 -4.80
C GLY A 79 32.88 5.92 -3.82
#